data_AF-E2AL50-F1
#
_entry.id   AF-E2AL50-F1
#
_cell.length_a   1.000
_cell.length_b   1.000
_cell.length_c   1.000
_cell.angle_alpha   90.00
_cell.angle_beta   90.00
_cell.angle_gamma   90.00
#
_symmetry.space_group_name_H-M   'P 1'
#
loop_
_entity.id
_entity.type
_entity.pdbx_description
1 polymer ?
#
loop_
_entity_poly.entity_id
_entity_poly.type
_entity_poly.pdbx_seq_one_letter_code
_entity_poly.pdbx_strand_id
1 'polypeptide(L)'
;KQNQTAEIARRVSLGWAAFGKLRYIIKDPKIPINLKRKVYRSCILPVTTYGLETMTLTQRSANSLRVCQRAMERSMLGISLRDRVRNDIIRSKTGVPDIVGQIAALKWRWAGHVARCKDERWNKRLVCWTPRASTRSVGRPQSRWHDDIRRHAGSNWLRVAQERETWK
;
A
#
# COMPACT_ATOMS: atom_id res chain seq x y z
N LYS A 1 -6.60 -13.58 14.51
CA LYS A 1 -6.38 -12.11 14.49
C LYS A 1 -4.96 -11.69 14.05
N GLN A 2 -3.92 -12.51 14.27
CA GLN A 2 -2.50 -12.16 14.00
C GLN A 2 -2.04 -12.20 12.53
N ASN A 3 -2.82 -12.80 11.61
CA ASN A 3 -2.33 -13.06 10.25
C ASN A 3 -2.04 -11.77 9.44
N GLN A 4 -2.94 -10.77 9.50
CA GLN A 4 -2.73 -9.52 8.74
C GLN A 4 -1.53 -8.71 9.22
N THR A 5 -1.34 -8.61 10.54
CA THR A 5 -0.21 -7.91 11.14
C THR A 5 1.10 -8.63 10.87
N ALA A 6 1.10 -9.97 10.92
CA ALA A 6 2.25 -10.79 10.57
C ALA A 6 2.63 -10.63 9.10
N GLU A 7 1.64 -10.58 8.19
CA GLU A 7 1.88 -10.35 6.78
C GLU A 7 2.51 -8.98 6.52
N ILE A 8 2.04 -7.91 7.18
CA ILE A 8 2.65 -6.57 7.04
C ILE A 8 4.10 -6.59 7.54
N ALA A 9 4.38 -7.22 8.68
CA ALA A 9 5.74 -7.35 9.18
C ALA A 9 6.63 -8.12 8.18
N ARG A 10 6.11 -9.20 7.59
CA ARG A 10 6.79 -9.96 6.54
C ARG A 10 7.08 -9.09 5.32
N ARG A 11 6.13 -8.26 4.87
CA ARG A 11 6.32 -7.32 3.75
C ARG A 11 7.38 -6.27 4.03
N VAL A 12 7.41 -5.74 5.25
CA VAL A 12 8.45 -4.81 5.70
C VAL A 12 9.83 -5.49 5.64
N SER A 13 9.95 -6.71 6.15
CA SER A 13 11.20 -7.47 6.11
C SER A 13 11.65 -7.79 4.68
N LEU A 14 10.73 -8.19 3.81
CA LEU A 14 11.04 -8.45 2.39
C LEU A 14 11.43 -7.17 1.64
N GLY A 15 10.77 -6.06 1.92
CA GLY A 15 11.14 -4.75 1.38
C GLY A 15 12.57 -4.36 1.77
N TRP A 16 12.94 -4.58 3.03
CA TRP A 16 14.32 -4.39 3.50
C TRP A 16 15.33 -5.33 2.85
N ALA A 17 14.98 -6.60 2.67
CA ALA A 17 15.83 -7.55 1.97
C ALA A 17 16.07 -7.12 0.52
N ALA A 18 15.02 -6.69 -0.20
CA ALA A 18 15.15 -6.15 -1.56
C ALA A 18 16.01 -4.88 -1.59
N PHE A 19 15.81 -3.95 -0.65
CA PHE A 19 16.63 -2.76 -0.50
C PHE A 19 18.10 -3.12 -0.25
N GLY A 20 18.37 -4.07 0.64
CA GLY A 20 19.72 -4.54 0.97
C GLY A 20 20.46 -5.13 -0.23
N LYS A 21 19.76 -5.94 -1.04
CA LYS A 21 20.31 -6.48 -2.30
C LYS A 21 20.69 -5.38 -3.29
N LEU A 22 19.96 -4.26 -3.31
CA LEU A 22 20.19 -3.13 -4.20
C LEU A 22 20.96 -1.98 -3.54
N ARG A 23 21.62 -2.22 -2.38
CA ARG A 23 22.30 -1.15 -1.63
C ARG A 23 23.38 -0.45 -2.46
N TYR A 24 24.06 -1.20 -3.32
CA TYR A 24 25.18 -0.69 -4.13
C TYR A 24 24.72 0.36 -5.15
N ILE A 25 23.44 0.36 -5.54
CA ILE A 25 22.86 1.40 -6.40
C ILE A 25 22.26 2.51 -5.54
N ILE A 26 21.49 2.12 -4.52
CA ILE A 26 20.64 3.08 -3.79
C ILE A 26 21.46 3.96 -2.84
N LYS A 27 22.54 3.42 -2.26
CA LYS A 27 23.40 4.15 -1.32
C LYS A 27 24.62 4.80 -1.99
N ASP A 28 24.88 4.55 -3.27
CA ASP A 28 26.02 5.15 -3.97
C ASP A 28 25.81 6.67 -4.12
N PRO A 29 26.69 7.53 -3.58
CA PRO A 29 26.57 8.98 -3.70
C PRO A 29 26.70 9.48 -5.14
N LYS A 30 27.35 8.74 -6.04
CA LYS A 30 27.56 9.13 -7.44
C LYS A 30 26.29 9.02 -8.29
N ILE A 31 25.34 8.20 -7.87
CA ILE A 31 24.11 7.95 -8.63
C ILE A 31 23.08 9.04 -8.33
N PRO A 32 22.51 9.70 -9.35
CA PRO A 32 21.51 10.75 -9.16
C PRO A 32 20.23 10.20 -8.52
N ILE A 33 19.58 11.03 -7.70
CA ILE A 33 18.38 10.65 -6.93
C ILE A 33 17.23 10.17 -7.82
N ASN A 34 17.11 10.70 -9.04
CA ASN A 34 16.07 10.30 -9.99
C ASN A 34 16.19 8.82 -10.39
N LEU A 35 17.41 8.30 -10.58
CA LEU A 35 17.64 6.89 -10.89
C LEU A 35 17.37 6.01 -9.67
N LYS A 36 17.81 6.45 -8.48
CA LYS A 36 17.51 5.76 -7.21
C LYS A 36 16.01 5.66 -6.97
N ARG A 37 15.26 6.74 -7.23
CA ARG A 37 13.79 6.78 -7.17
C ARG A 37 13.17 5.79 -8.14
N LYS A 38 13.66 5.72 -9.38
CA LYS A 38 13.18 4.77 -10.40
C LYS A 38 13.38 3.33 -9.94
N VAL A 39 14.57 2.99 -9.46
CA VAL A 39 14.89 1.66 -8.90
C VAL A 39 13.99 1.33 -7.70
N TYR A 40 13.82 2.28 -6.77
CA TYR A 40 12.93 2.08 -5.63
C TYR A 40 11.49 1.78 -6.06
N ARG A 41 10.95 2.59 -6.98
CA ARG A 41 9.59 2.42 -7.50
C ARG A 41 9.38 1.11 -8.24
N SER A 42 10.36 0.65 -9.01
CA SER A 42 10.23 -0.55 -9.84
C SER A 42 10.54 -1.84 -9.10
N CYS A 43 11.47 -1.84 -8.14
CA CYS A 43 11.98 -3.07 -7.53
C CYS A 43 11.57 -3.25 -6.07
N ILE A 44 11.53 -2.17 -5.27
CA ILE A 44 11.35 -2.27 -3.81
C ILE A 44 9.90 -2.03 -3.42
N LEU A 45 9.28 -1.01 -4.02
CA LEU A 45 7.90 -0.65 -3.77
C LEU A 45 6.95 -1.83 -4.05
N PRO A 46 7.03 -2.54 -5.20
CA PRO A 46 6.13 -3.66 -5.48
C PRO A 46 6.28 -4.81 -4.48
N VAL A 47 7.51 -5.12 -4.05
CA VAL A 47 7.78 -6.17 -3.04
C VAL A 47 7.11 -5.85 -1.71
N THR A 48 7.15 -4.56 -1.33
CA THR A 48 6.59 -4.06 -0.07
C THR A 48 5.07 -3.95 -0.13
N THR A 49 4.51 -3.59 -1.29
CA THR A 49 3.06 -3.40 -1.45
C THR A 49 2.31 -4.65 -1.85
N TYR A 50 2.99 -5.72 -2.27
CA TYR A 50 2.34 -6.91 -2.81
C TYR A 50 1.29 -7.49 -1.84
N GLY A 51 0.05 -7.63 -2.31
CA GLY A 51 -1.06 -8.19 -1.56
C GLY A 51 -1.74 -7.21 -0.60
N LEU A 52 -1.17 -6.02 -0.36
CA LEU A 52 -1.76 -5.03 0.54
C LEU A 52 -3.02 -4.40 -0.08
N GLU A 53 -3.17 -4.43 -1.39
CA GLU A 53 -4.36 -3.98 -2.11
C GLU A 53 -5.62 -4.78 -1.80
N THR A 54 -5.49 -6.02 -1.31
CA THR A 54 -6.62 -6.88 -0.93
C THR A 54 -6.93 -6.84 0.57
N MET A 55 -6.15 -6.09 1.35
CA MET A 55 -6.26 -6.01 2.80
C MET A 55 -6.93 -4.70 3.26
N THR A 56 -7.43 -4.71 4.49
CA THR A 56 -7.85 -3.49 5.18
C THR A 56 -6.67 -2.98 5.99
N LEU A 57 -6.19 -1.77 5.71
CA LEU A 57 -5.09 -1.17 6.47
C LEU A 57 -5.63 -0.46 7.71
N THR A 58 -5.16 -0.87 8.88
CA THR A 58 -5.35 -0.07 10.11
C THR A 58 -4.38 1.10 10.13
N GLN A 59 -4.66 2.13 10.93
CA GLN A 59 -3.72 3.26 11.11
C GLN A 59 -2.34 2.77 11.58
N ARG A 60 -2.30 1.77 12.47
CA ARG A 60 -1.05 1.18 12.97
C ARG A 60 -0.26 0.51 11.85
N SER A 61 -0.93 -0.26 11.00
CA SER A 61 -0.35 -0.91 9.83
C SER A 61 0.21 0.11 8.83
N ALA A 62 -0.58 1.14 8.52
CA ALA A 62 -0.18 2.22 7.63
C ALA A 62 1.04 2.98 8.17
N ASN A 63 1.08 3.26 9.47
CA ASN A 63 2.21 3.91 10.11
C ASN A 63 3.47 3.03 10.07
N SER A 64 3.36 1.72 10.29
CA SER A 64 4.50 0.80 10.18
C SER A 64 5.13 0.80 8.78
N LEU A 65 4.30 0.79 7.73
CA LEU A 65 4.75 0.88 6.33
C LEU A 65 5.41 2.23 6.03
N ARG A 66 4.84 3.33 6.53
CA ARG A 66 5.45 4.67 6.41
C ARG A 66 6.80 4.73 7.09
N VAL A 67 6.93 4.22 8.32
CA VAL A 67 8.20 4.18 9.06
C VAL A 67 9.25 3.41 8.25
N CYS A 68 8.89 2.24 7.70
CA CYS A 68 9.75 1.46 6.82
C CYS A 68 10.23 2.29 5.62
N GLN A 69 9.31 2.94 4.89
CA GLN A 69 9.65 3.80 3.76
C GLN A 69 10.59 4.95 4.17
N ARG A 70 10.28 5.67 5.26
CA ARG A 70 11.12 6.80 5.71
C ARG A 70 12.53 6.35 6.10
N ALA A 71 12.67 5.19 6.72
CA ALA A 71 13.97 4.64 7.05
C ALA A 71 14.78 4.28 5.79
N MET A 72 14.15 3.72 4.76
CA MET A 72 14.79 3.45 3.47
C MET A 72 15.21 4.74 2.74
N GLU A 73 14.36 5.76 2.74
CA GLU A 73 14.66 7.07 2.13
C GLU A 73 15.82 7.79 2.83
N ARG A 74 15.90 7.74 4.17
CA ARG A 74 17.05 8.25 4.92
C ARG A 74 18.34 7.54 4.51
N SER A 75 18.29 6.21 4.45
CA SER A 75 19.43 5.39 4.02
C SER A 75 19.87 5.70 2.58
N MET A 76 18.91 5.97 1.68
CA MET A 76 19.16 6.38 0.29
C MET A 76 19.89 7.73 0.18
N LEU A 77 19.59 8.67 1.09
CA LEU A 77 20.24 9.99 1.16
C LEU A 77 21.49 10.01 2.05
N GLY A 78 21.82 8.92 2.73
CA GLY A 78 22.93 8.87 3.69
C GLY A 78 22.71 9.69 4.97
N ILE A 79 21.45 10.01 5.31
CA ILE A 79 21.10 10.86 6.45
C ILE A 79 20.93 10.00 7.72
N SER A 80 21.65 10.33 8.77
CA SER A 80 21.57 9.68 10.08
C SER A 80 20.40 10.25 10.90
N LEU A 81 19.86 9.49 11.86
CA LEU A 81 18.83 10.03 12.79
C LEU A 81 19.35 11.20 13.64
N ARG A 82 20.66 11.31 13.86
CA ARG A 82 21.30 12.39 14.64
C ARG A 82 21.20 13.74 13.94
N ASP A 83 21.09 13.73 12.62
CA ASP A 83 21.01 14.95 11.80
C ASP A 83 19.67 15.69 12.00
N ARG A 84 18.69 15.08 12.70
CA ARG A 84 17.38 15.64 13.04
C ARG A 84 16.61 16.28 11.85
N VAL A 85 16.94 15.86 10.63
CA VAL A 85 16.26 16.32 9.42
C VAL A 85 14.80 15.88 9.43
N ARG A 86 13.89 16.83 9.21
CA ARG A 86 12.44 16.62 9.11
C ARG A 86 12.08 15.69 7.95
N ASN A 87 11.07 14.85 8.16
CA ASN A 87 10.60 13.90 7.15
C ASN A 87 10.10 14.60 5.88
N ASP A 88 9.55 15.80 5.98
CA ASP A 88 9.06 16.57 4.82
C ASP A 88 10.20 16.95 3.87
N ILE A 89 11.36 17.29 4.42
CA ILE A 89 12.57 17.61 3.64
C ILE A 89 13.09 16.35 2.93
N ILE A 90 13.11 15.21 3.64
CA ILE A 90 13.52 13.92 3.06
C ILE A 90 12.60 13.52 1.90
N ARG A 91 11.30 13.73 2.07
CA ARG A 91 10.30 13.49 1.02
C ARG A 91 10.49 14.38 -0.19
N SER A 92 10.73 15.67 0.03
CA SER A 92 10.99 16.64 -1.04
C SER A 92 12.23 16.23 -1.84
N LYS A 93 13.33 15.87 -1.16
CA LYS A 93 14.58 15.43 -1.80
C LYS A 93 14.43 14.11 -2.55
N THR A 94 13.80 13.09 -1.94
CA THR A 94 13.67 11.78 -2.57
C THR A 94 12.60 11.74 -3.66
N GLY A 95 11.51 12.48 -3.52
CA GLY A 95 10.37 12.51 -4.45
C GLY A 95 9.68 11.15 -4.65
N VAL A 96 9.81 10.24 -3.70
CA VAL A 96 9.14 8.93 -3.71
C VAL A 96 7.68 9.11 -3.28
N PRO A 97 6.70 8.49 -3.97
CA PRO A 97 5.29 8.58 -3.60
C PRO A 97 5.05 7.96 -2.21
N ASP A 98 4.07 8.48 -1.47
CA ASP A 98 3.71 7.88 -0.18
C ASP A 98 3.18 6.47 -0.37
N ILE A 99 3.72 5.50 0.37
CA ILE A 99 3.38 4.08 0.22
C ILE A 99 1.89 3.83 0.46
N VAL A 100 1.27 4.55 1.39
CA VAL A 100 -0.16 4.38 1.69
C VAL A 100 -1.01 4.91 0.53
N GLY A 101 -0.63 6.03 -0.06
CA GLY A 101 -1.26 6.54 -1.29
C GLY A 101 -1.13 5.54 -2.45
N GLN A 102 0.04 4.92 -2.59
CA GLN A 102 0.26 3.88 -3.61
C GLN A 102 -0.63 2.65 -3.38
N ILE A 103 -0.76 2.19 -2.12
CA ILE A 103 -1.63 1.07 -1.78
C ILE A 103 -3.09 1.42 -2.03
N ALA A 104 -3.52 2.64 -1.69
CA ALA A 104 -4.87 3.12 -1.96
C ALA A 104 -5.16 3.10 -3.48
N ALA A 105 -4.23 3.58 -4.30
CA ALA A 105 -4.35 3.52 -5.76
C ALA A 105 -4.40 2.08 -6.30
N LEU A 106 -3.57 1.17 -5.76
CA LEU A 106 -3.61 -0.26 -6.13
C LEU A 106 -4.95 -0.89 -5.74
N LYS A 107 -5.43 -0.59 -4.54
CA LYS A 107 -6.74 -1.04 -4.03
C LYS A 107 -7.89 -0.52 -4.88
N TRP A 108 -7.83 0.73 -5.31
CA TRP A 108 -8.81 1.33 -6.23
C TRP A 108 -8.81 0.65 -7.60
N ARG A 109 -7.62 0.43 -8.19
CA ARG A 109 -7.48 -0.30 -9.46
C ARG A 109 -8.01 -1.73 -9.35
N TRP A 110 -7.71 -2.41 -8.25
CA TRP A 110 -8.20 -3.76 -7.96
C TRP A 110 -9.73 -3.78 -7.82
N ALA A 111 -10.32 -2.82 -7.12
CA ALA A 111 -11.77 -2.69 -7.00
C ALA A 111 -12.45 -2.54 -8.36
N GLY A 112 -11.91 -1.69 -9.24
CA GLY A 112 -12.40 -1.56 -10.60
C GLY A 112 -12.30 -2.86 -11.41
N HIS A 113 -11.20 -3.59 -11.26
CA HIS A 113 -11.03 -4.91 -11.89
C HIS A 113 -12.09 -5.91 -11.40
N VAL A 114 -12.30 -6.02 -10.09
CA VAL A 114 -13.30 -6.91 -9.49
C VAL A 114 -14.72 -6.56 -9.94
N ALA A 115 -15.06 -5.27 -10.03
CA ALA A 115 -16.38 -4.82 -10.48
C ALA A 115 -16.66 -5.25 -11.93
N ARG A 116 -15.66 -5.16 -12.81
CA ARG A 116 -15.79 -5.47 -14.26
C ARG A 116 -15.61 -6.95 -14.60
N CYS A 117 -15.18 -7.79 -13.64
CA CYS A 117 -15.18 -9.23 -13.84
C CYS A 117 -16.62 -9.73 -14.07
N LYS A 118 -16.89 -10.25 -15.27
CA LYS A 118 -18.19 -10.79 -15.67
C LYS A 118 -18.49 -12.12 -14.98
N ASP A 119 -17.47 -12.95 -14.79
CA ASP A 119 -17.61 -14.25 -14.13
C ASP A 119 -17.97 -14.08 -12.66
N GLU A 120 -18.90 -14.91 -12.17
CA GLU A 120 -19.18 -15.06 -10.73
C GLU A 120 -18.08 -15.82 -9.97
N ARG A 121 -16.82 -15.51 -10.29
CA ARG A 121 -15.67 -16.09 -9.58
C ARG A 121 -15.80 -15.80 -8.10
N TRP A 122 -15.31 -16.75 -7.31
CA TRP A 122 -15.30 -16.69 -5.84
C TRP A 122 -14.79 -15.34 -5.31
N ASN A 123 -13.81 -14.73 -5.98
CA ASN A 123 -13.26 -13.42 -5.65
C ASN A 123 -14.33 -12.30 -5.63
N LYS A 124 -15.20 -12.24 -6.65
CA LYS A 124 -16.28 -11.24 -6.74
C LYS A 124 -17.33 -11.48 -5.67
N ARG A 125 -17.73 -12.74 -5.48
CA ARG A 125 -18.67 -13.15 -4.44
C ARG A 125 -18.15 -12.77 -3.06
N LEU A 126 -16.92 -13.17 -2.70
CA LEU A 126 -16.30 -12.83 -1.40
C LEU A 126 -16.20 -11.33 -1.16
N VAL A 127 -15.78 -10.56 -2.17
CA VAL A 127 -15.57 -9.12 -2.05
C VAL A 127 -16.88 -8.34 -1.89
N CYS A 128 -17.93 -8.74 -2.61
CA CYS A 128 -19.24 -8.10 -2.56
C CYS A 128 -20.15 -8.68 -1.46
N TRP A 129 -19.73 -9.77 -0.81
CA TRP A 129 -20.55 -10.44 0.18
C TRP A 129 -20.75 -9.57 1.42
N THR A 130 -22.02 -9.26 1.68
CA THR A 130 -22.46 -8.58 2.90
C THR A 130 -23.55 -9.43 3.55
N PRO A 131 -23.36 -9.95 4.77
CA PRO A 131 -24.42 -10.60 5.50
C PRO A 131 -25.47 -9.53 5.85
N ARG A 132 -26.67 -9.69 5.29
CA ARG A 132 -27.80 -8.76 5.46
C ARG A 132 -28.58 -8.99 6.76
N ALA A 133 -28.47 -10.17 7.35
CA ALA A 133 -29.37 -10.65 8.41
C ALA A 133 -28.74 -10.68 9.82
N SER A 134 -27.47 -10.33 10.01
CA SER A 134 -26.83 -10.39 11.33
C SER A 134 -25.98 -9.18 11.66
N THR A 135 -26.18 -8.66 12.87
CA THR A 135 -25.23 -7.77 13.54
C THR A 135 -23.94 -8.54 13.79
N ARG A 136 -22.79 -7.88 13.64
CA ARG A 136 -21.50 -8.56 13.87
C ARG A 136 -21.33 -8.85 15.36
N SER A 137 -20.76 -10.01 15.65
CA SER A 137 -20.31 -10.32 17.00
C SER A 137 -19.27 -9.31 17.49
N VAL A 138 -19.36 -8.97 18.78
CA VAL A 138 -18.42 -8.09 19.47
C VAL A 138 -17.00 -8.64 19.31
N GLY A 139 -16.05 -7.76 18.95
CA GLY A 139 -14.63 -8.12 18.84
C GLY A 139 -14.12 -8.49 17.44
N ARG A 140 -14.97 -8.63 16.41
CA ARG A 140 -14.50 -8.75 15.01
C ARG A 140 -14.03 -7.37 14.49
N PRO A 141 -12.99 -7.28 13.63
CA PRO A 141 -12.57 -5.99 13.07
C PRO A 141 -13.76 -5.25 12.45
N GLN A 142 -13.89 -3.96 12.77
CA GLN A 142 -15.04 -3.16 12.35
C GLN A 142 -15.05 -2.90 10.84
N SER A 143 -13.90 -2.61 10.24
CA SER A 143 -13.77 -2.27 8.82
C SER A 143 -13.45 -3.48 7.92
N ARG A 144 -14.26 -3.69 6.88
CA ARG A 144 -13.98 -4.61 5.76
C ARG A 144 -13.19 -3.90 4.66
N TRP A 145 -12.61 -4.71 3.79
CA TRP A 145 -11.95 -4.22 2.58
C TRP A 145 -12.91 -3.34 1.74
N HIS A 146 -14.15 -3.82 1.56
CA HIS A 146 -15.22 -3.14 0.84
C HIS A 146 -15.63 -1.80 1.48
N ASP A 147 -15.57 -1.69 2.80
CA ASP A 147 -16.00 -0.49 3.53
C ASP A 147 -15.11 0.72 3.18
N ASP A 148 -13.82 0.49 2.89
CA ASP A 148 -12.92 1.54 2.45
C ASP A 148 -13.28 2.09 1.07
N ILE A 149 -13.64 1.21 0.12
CA ILE A 149 -14.09 1.64 -1.21
C ILE A 149 -15.42 2.37 -1.11
N ARG A 150 -16.37 1.83 -0.34
CA ARG A 150 -17.69 2.43 -0.12
C ARG A 150 -17.60 3.82 0.52
N ARG A 151 -16.64 4.04 1.43
CA ARG A 151 -16.41 5.35 2.06
C ARG A 151 -16.06 6.43 1.04
N HIS A 152 -15.37 6.07 -0.04
CA HIS A 152 -14.92 7.02 -1.06
C HIS A 152 -15.84 7.09 -2.29
N ALA A 153 -16.32 5.94 -2.78
CA ALA A 153 -17.10 5.84 -4.01
C ALA A 153 -18.62 5.72 -3.79
N GLY A 154 -19.07 5.67 -2.52
CA GLY A 154 -20.46 5.45 -2.17
C GLY A 154 -20.93 4.00 -2.34
N SER A 155 -22.21 3.76 -2.08
CA SER A 155 -22.81 2.41 -2.13
C SER A 155 -22.91 1.84 -3.55
N ASN A 156 -22.98 2.71 -4.56
CA ASN A 156 -23.17 2.34 -5.98
C ASN A 156 -21.84 2.16 -6.73
N TRP A 157 -20.71 2.06 -6.01
CA TRP A 157 -19.38 2.02 -6.61
C TRP A 157 -19.19 0.86 -7.61
N LEU A 158 -19.86 -0.27 -7.44
CA LEU A 158 -19.82 -1.39 -8.40
C LEU A 158 -20.35 -1.01 -9.79
N ARG A 159 -21.33 -0.10 -9.84
CA ARG A 159 -21.89 0.43 -11.09
C ARG A 159 -20.96 1.50 -11.67
N VAL A 160 -20.48 2.43 -10.84
CA VAL A 160 -19.54 3.48 -11.24
C VAL A 160 -18.26 2.87 -11.82
N ALA A 161 -17.75 1.81 -11.18
CA ALA A 161 -16.55 1.11 -11.60
C ALA A 161 -16.66 0.35 -12.93
N GLN A 162 -17.87 0.22 -13.52
CA GLN A 162 -18.01 -0.34 -14.87
C GLN A 162 -17.39 0.59 -15.92
N GLU A 163 -17.60 1.89 -15.75
CA GLU A 163 -17.05 2.91 -16.63
C GLU A 163 -15.59 3.18 -16.26
N ARG A 164 -14.67 2.81 -17.14
CA ARG A 164 -13.23 2.95 -16.88
C ARG A 164 -12.78 4.41 -16.83
N GLU A 165 -13.45 5.29 -17.56
CA GLU A 165 -13.12 6.71 -17.62
C GLU A 165 -13.48 7.45 -16.34
N THR A 166 -14.56 7.06 -15.67
CA THR A 166 -15.01 7.64 -14.39
C THR A 166 -14.30 7.02 -13.19
N TRP A 167 -13.70 5.84 -13.35
CA TRP A 167 -12.92 5.13 -12.33
C TRP A 167 -11.41 5.39 -12.43
N LYS A 168 -10.99 6.64 -12.18
CA LYS A 168 -9.58 7.07 -12.15
C LYS A 168 -9.07 7.26 -10.72
#